data_AF-A0A0Q5R101-F1
#
_entry.id   AF-A0A0Q5R101-F1
#
_cell.length_a   1.000
_cell.length_b   1.000
_cell.length_c   1.000
_cell.angle_alpha   90.00
_cell.angle_beta   90.00
_cell.angle_gamma   90.00
#
_symmetry.space_group_name_H-M   'P 1'
#
loop_
_entity.id
_entity.type
_entity.pdbx_description
1 polymer ?
#
loop_
_entity_poly.entity_id
_entity_poly.type
_entity_poly.pdbx_seq_one_letter_code
_entity_poly.pdbx_strand_id
1 'polypeptide(L)'
;MLELAVLGLLLEAPMHGYELRKRLTGLLGAFRAFSYGSLYPTLRRMQTDGLIEEDAGPQGTLKRRARRVYKMTPAGRERFAELVADTGPQNYTDDGFGVHLAFFSRTPAVARMRILEGRRRQVEERREGLREAVGRSNRAVDRYTRQLHQLSLESSEREVRWLNELIAAESAAEPESQLLEPDTTSVSPQKEGDPDHG
;
A
#
# COMPACT_ATOMS: atom_id res chain seq x y z
N MET A 1 -3.93 6.92 2.88
CA MET A 1 -3.93 5.53 3.42
C MET A 1 -5.23 4.77 3.24
N LEU A 2 -6.35 5.21 3.83
CA LEU A 2 -7.61 4.46 3.73
C LEU A 2 -8.14 4.31 2.29
N GLU A 3 -7.99 5.34 1.46
CA GLU A 3 -8.35 5.29 0.03
C GLU A 3 -7.61 4.17 -0.71
N LEU A 4 -6.28 4.08 -0.55
CA LEU A 4 -5.46 3.00 -1.12
C LEU A 4 -5.96 1.62 -0.68
N ALA A 5 -6.24 1.46 0.63
CA ALA A 5 -6.70 0.19 1.16
C ALA A 5 -8.09 -0.21 0.63
N VAL A 6 -9.00 0.76 0.46
CA VAL A 6 -10.33 0.52 -0.11
C VAL A 6 -10.23 0.16 -1.58
N LEU A 7 -9.49 0.92 -2.38
CA LEU A 7 -9.30 0.64 -3.81
C LEU A 7 -8.61 -0.71 -4.02
N GLY A 8 -7.61 -1.04 -3.22
CA GLY A 8 -6.92 -2.32 -3.28
C GLY A 8 -7.84 -3.53 -3.05
N LEU A 9 -8.81 -3.42 -2.14
CA LEU A 9 -9.82 -4.47 -1.94
C LEU A 9 -10.86 -4.50 -3.06
N LEU A 10 -11.31 -3.34 -3.55
CA LEU A 10 -12.28 -3.26 -4.65
C LEU A 10 -11.71 -3.64 -6.02
N LEU A 11 -10.38 -3.72 -6.13
CA LEU A 11 -9.69 -4.31 -7.27
C LEU A 11 -9.89 -5.83 -7.36
N GLU A 12 -10.09 -6.52 -6.23
CA GLU A 12 -10.31 -7.97 -6.22
C GLU A 12 -11.75 -8.33 -6.61
N ALA A 13 -12.73 -7.65 -6.03
CA ALA A 13 -14.14 -7.85 -6.33
C ALA A 13 -14.98 -6.64 -5.87
N PRO A 14 -16.20 -6.45 -6.42
CA PRO A 14 -17.20 -5.57 -5.83
C PRO A 14 -17.60 -6.05 -4.43
N MET A 15 -17.78 -5.14 -3.47
CA MET A 15 -17.97 -5.49 -2.06
C MET A 15 -18.96 -4.59 -1.33
N HIS A 16 -19.63 -5.14 -0.32
CA HIS A 16 -20.39 -4.33 0.63
C HIS A 16 -19.49 -3.54 1.57
N GLY A 17 -19.95 -2.36 2.01
CA GLY A 17 -19.21 -1.54 2.99
C GLY A 17 -18.87 -2.26 4.31
N TYR A 18 -19.74 -3.16 4.78
CA TYR A 18 -19.45 -4.00 5.94
C TYR A 18 -18.34 -5.02 5.67
N GLU A 19 -18.36 -5.63 4.48
CA GLU A 19 -17.32 -6.58 4.08
C GLU A 19 -15.97 -5.90 3.89
N LEU A 20 -15.97 -4.70 3.28
CA LEU A 20 -14.78 -3.85 3.19
C LEU A 20 -14.17 -3.61 4.57
N ARG A 21 -14.96 -3.20 5.56
CA ARG A 21 -14.46 -3.04 6.94
C ARG A 21 -13.86 -4.34 7.48
N LYS A 22 -14.55 -5.46 7.31
CA LYS A 22 -14.10 -6.76 7.83
C LYS A 22 -12.76 -7.15 7.21
N ARG A 23 -12.61 -7.00 5.89
CA ARG A 23 -11.36 -7.30 5.18
C ARG A 23 -10.25 -6.31 5.52
N LEU A 24 -10.54 -5.01 5.60
CA LEU A 24 -9.56 -3.99 6.05
C LEU A 24 -9.02 -4.31 7.45
N THR A 25 -9.89 -4.71 8.38
CA THR A 25 -9.50 -5.11 9.74
C THR A 25 -8.63 -6.37 9.73
N GLY A 26 -8.95 -7.35 8.88
CA GLY A 26 -8.16 -8.57 8.75
C GLY A 26 -6.79 -8.35 8.10
N LEU A 27 -6.73 -7.49 7.08
CA LEU A 27 -5.52 -7.20 6.31
C LEU A 27 -4.54 -6.29 7.06
N LEU A 28 -5.05 -5.30 7.79
CA LEU A 28 -4.21 -4.33 8.51
C LEU A 28 -4.01 -4.65 10.00
N GLY A 29 -4.74 -5.65 10.49
CA GLY A 29 -4.77 -6.02 11.90
C GLY A 29 -5.70 -5.13 12.73
N ALA A 30 -6.12 -5.63 13.89
CA ALA A 30 -7.08 -4.97 14.77
C ALA A 30 -6.61 -3.59 15.26
N PHE A 31 -5.30 -3.37 15.41
CA PHE A 31 -4.72 -2.12 15.89
C PHE A 31 -4.66 -1.01 14.83
N ARG A 32 -4.73 -1.35 13.54
CA ARG A 32 -4.81 -0.40 12.42
C ARG A 32 -6.18 -0.39 11.74
N ALA A 33 -7.18 -0.98 12.38
CA ALA A 33 -8.52 -1.07 11.84
C ALA A 33 -9.14 0.32 11.76
N PHE A 34 -9.41 0.80 10.54
CA PHE A 34 -10.10 2.06 10.32
C PHE A 34 -11.50 2.03 10.95
N SER A 35 -11.86 3.10 11.68
CA SER A 35 -13.15 3.19 12.34
C SER A 35 -14.31 3.35 11.34
N TYR A 36 -15.55 3.04 11.74
CA TYR A 36 -16.73 3.36 10.94
C TYR A 36 -16.81 4.86 10.61
N GLY A 37 -16.28 5.70 11.51
CA GLY A 37 -16.26 7.15 11.38
C GLY A 37 -15.38 7.64 10.22
N SER A 38 -14.39 6.86 9.78
CA SER A 38 -13.55 7.23 8.64
C SER A 38 -13.93 6.51 7.35
N LEU A 39 -14.44 5.27 7.41
CA LEU A 39 -14.76 4.47 6.22
C LEU A 39 -15.87 5.09 5.36
N TYR A 40 -17.05 5.33 5.92
CA TYR A 40 -18.20 5.77 5.11
C TYR A 40 -18.06 7.21 4.56
N PRO A 41 -17.46 8.17 5.28
CA PRO A 41 -17.11 9.46 4.68
C PRO A 41 -16.13 9.30 3.51
N THR A 42 -15.12 8.43 3.65
CA THR A 42 -14.16 8.17 2.57
C THR A 42 -14.84 7.53 1.36
N LEU A 43 -15.71 6.54 1.56
CA LEU A 43 -16.49 5.94 0.46
C LEU A 43 -17.35 6.97 -0.26
N ARG A 44 -18.03 7.85 0.49
CA ARG A 44 -18.82 8.93 -0.12
C ARG A 44 -17.95 9.88 -0.95
N ARG A 45 -16.78 10.27 -0.43
CA ARG A 45 -15.83 11.11 -1.18
C ARG A 45 -15.38 10.40 -2.46
N MET A 46 -14.94 9.15 -2.36
CA MET A 46 -14.50 8.36 -3.52
C MET A 46 -15.59 8.17 -4.57
N GLN A 47 -16.86 8.08 -4.17
CA GLN A 47 -18.00 8.08 -5.10
C GLN A 47 -18.16 9.42 -5.81
N THR A 48 -18.10 10.52 -5.05
CA THR A 48 -18.16 11.88 -5.62
C THR A 48 -17.01 12.13 -6.58
N ASP A 49 -15.82 11.62 -6.28
CA ASP A 49 -14.61 11.71 -7.11
C ASP A 49 -14.64 10.73 -8.31
N GLY A 50 -15.69 9.91 -8.45
CA GLY A 50 -15.84 8.97 -9.56
C GLY A 50 -14.90 7.76 -9.49
N LEU A 51 -14.21 7.53 -8.38
CA LEU A 51 -13.28 6.42 -8.18
C LEU A 51 -13.99 5.07 -7.95
N ILE A 52 -15.20 5.13 -7.39
CA ILE A 52 -16.05 3.96 -7.13
C ILE A 52 -17.50 4.27 -7.49
N GLU A 53 -18.24 3.25 -7.89
CA GLU A 53 -19.67 3.31 -8.18
C GLU A 53 -20.46 2.43 -7.20
N GLU A 54 -21.72 2.82 -6.92
CA GLU A 54 -22.66 1.98 -6.15
C GLU A 54 -23.55 1.21 -7.12
N ASP A 55 -23.54 -0.11 -7.01
CA ASP A 55 -24.58 -0.92 -7.65
C ASP A 55 -25.87 -0.82 -6.83
N ALA A 56 -26.73 0.08 -7.29
CA ALA A 56 -28.02 0.33 -6.70
C ALA A 56 -29.04 -0.70 -7.20
N GLY A 57 -29.26 -1.76 -6.43
CA GLY A 57 -30.49 -2.56 -6.59
C GLY A 57 -31.77 -1.69 -6.54
N PRO A 58 -32.92 -2.20 -7.02
CA PRO A 58 -34.12 -1.41 -7.31
C PRO A 58 -34.56 -0.49 -6.15
N GLN A 59 -35.01 0.72 -6.51
CA GLN A 59 -35.31 1.85 -5.62
C GLN A 59 -36.35 1.50 -4.52
N GLY A 60 -36.14 1.95 -3.27
CA GLY A 60 -37.26 2.18 -2.32
C GLY A 60 -37.24 1.56 -0.92
N THR A 61 -36.27 0.72 -0.51
CA THR A 61 -36.35 0.05 0.82
C THR A 61 -35.23 0.45 1.80
N LEU A 62 -35.55 0.55 3.10
CA LEU A 62 -34.59 0.77 4.20
C LEU A 62 -33.47 -0.30 4.25
N LYS A 63 -33.74 -1.50 3.71
CA LYS A 63 -32.75 -2.57 3.48
C LYS A 63 -31.63 -2.19 2.48
N ARG A 64 -31.80 -1.13 1.68
CA ARG A 64 -30.83 -0.65 0.66
C ARG A 64 -29.57 -0.05 1.28
N ARG A 65 -29.66 0.68 2.40
CA ARG A 65 -28.48 1.23 3.09
C ARG A 65 -27.55 0.12 3.61
N ALA A 66 -28.09 -1.05 3.90
CA ALA A 66 -27.36 -2.25 4.34
C ALA A 66 -26.80 -3.11 3.18
N ARG A 67 -27.17 -2.82 1.92
CA ARG A 67 -26.86 -3.66 0.74
C ARG A 67 -26.07 -2.95 -0.36
N ARG A 68 -25.52 -1.76 -0.09
CA ARG A 68 -24.72 -1.02 -1.09
C ARG A 68 -23.47 -1.82 -1.44
N VAL A 69 -23.38 -2.30 -2.68
CA VAL A 69 -22.16 -2.90 -3.24
C VAL A 69 -21.40 -1.77 -3.90
N TYR A 70 -20.13 -1.62 -3.52
CA TYR A 70 -19.21 -0.69 -4.16
C TYR A 70 -18.38 -1.45 -5.18
N LYS A 71 -18.13 -0.82 -6.33
CA LYS A 71 -17.29 -1.35 -7.40
C LYS A 71 -16.31 -0.28 -7.84
N MET A 72 -15.09 -0.68 -8.18
CA MET A 72 -14.09 0.24 -8.67
C MET A 72 -14.32 0.60 -10.15
N THR A 73 -14.21 1.89 -10.47
CA THR A 73 -14.30 2.43 -11.83
C THR A 73 -12.93 2.39 -12.54
N PRO A 74 -12.86 2.69 -13.85
CA PRO A 74 -11.57 2.90 -14.53
C PRO A 74 -10.72 3.99 -13.87
N ALA A 75 -11.31 5.14 -13.52
CA ALA A 75 -10.62 6.22 -12.79
C ALA A 75 -10.08 5.73 -11.42
N GLY A 76 -10.83 4.87 -10.74
CA GLY A 76 -10.37 4.22 -9.51
C GLY A 76 -9.13 3.34 -9.70
N ARG A 77 -9.00 2.65 -10.84
CA ARG A 77 -7.81 1.85 -11.16
C ARG A 77 -6.58 2.71 -11.41
N GLU A 78 -6.73 3.78 -12.19
CA GLU A 78 -5.67 4.76 -12.44
C GLU A 78 -5.20 5.37 -11.11
N ARG A 79 -6.16 5.79 -10.27
CA ARG A 79 -5.86 6.33 -8.95
C ARG A 79 -5.17 5.32 -8.04
N PHE A 80 -5.56 4.05 -8.08
CA PHE A 80 -4.88 3.00 -7.33
C PHE A 80 -3.42 2.84 -7.78
N ALA A 81 -3.17 2.84 -9.09
CA ALA A 81 -1.83 2.75 -9.66
C ALA A 81 -0.93 3.92 -9.22
N GLU A 82 -1.47 5.14 -9.20
CA GLU A 82 -0.76 6.31 -8.65
C GLU A 82 -0.43 6.13 -7.16
N LEU A 83 -1.42 5.70 -6.37
CA LEU A 83 -1.26 5.57 -4.92
C LEU A 83 -0.26 4.49 -4.53
N VAL A 84 -0.17 3.37 -5.24
CA VAL A 84 0.85 2.35 -4.96
C VAL A 84 2.24 2.81 -5.37
N ALA A 85 2.36 3.62 -6.43
CA ALA A 85 3.63 4.16 -6.89
C ALA A 85 4.12 5.38 -6.09
N ASP A 86 3.26 5.99 -5.27
CA ASP A 86 3.61 7.11 -4.41
C ASP A 86 4.64 6.70 -3.35
N THR A 87 5.72 7.47 -3.25
CA THR A 87 6.85 7.24 -2.34
C THR A 87 7.02 8.38 -1.34
N GLY A 88 5.95 9.15 -1.12
CA GLY A 88 5.95 10.27 -0.18
C GLY A 88 6.13 9.85 1.29
N PRO A 89 6.51 10.81 2.17
CA PRO A 89 6.88 10.51 3.55
C PRO A 89 5.84 9.79 4.40
N GLN A 90 4.57 10.04 4.12
CA GLN A 90 3.44 9.40 4.76
C GLN A 90 3.45 7.87 4.60
N ASN A 91 4.09 7.34 3.55
CA ASN A 91 4.04 5.91 3.19
C ASN A 91 5.05 5.07 3.96
N TYR A 92 6.03 5.67 4.64
CA TYR A 92 6.95 4.96 5.54
C TYR A 92 6.68 5.18 7.03
N THR A 93 5.61 5.89 7.37
CA THR A 93 5.14 6.06 8.77
C THR A 93 4.60 4.76 9.37
N ASP A 94 4.45 4.71 10.69
CA ASP A 94 3.91 3.54 11.41
C ASP A 94 2.51 3.16 10.91
N ASP A 95 1.68 4.13 10.53
CA ASP A 95 0.34 3.89 9.99
C ASP A 95 0.35 3.62 8.48
N GLY A 96 1.22 4.30 7.75
CA GLY A 96 1.27 4.24 6.29
C GLY A 96 1.90 2.96 5.75
N PHE A 97 3.02 2.56 6.34
CA PHE A 97 3.87 1.49 5.82
C PHE A 97 3.15 0.15 5.71
N GLY A 98 2.37 -0.22 6.73
CA GLY A 98 1.66 -1.50 6.74
C GLY A 98 0.63 -1.64 5.61
N VAL A 99 0.00 -0.53 5.21
CA VAL A 99 -0.95 -0.56 4.09
C VAL A 99 -0.21 -0.78 2.78
N HIS A 100 0.89 -0.06 2.54
CA HIS A 100 1.69 -0.26 1.32
C HIS A 100 2.24 -1.68 1.24
N LEU A 101 2.81 -2.18 2.34
CA LEU A 101 3.35 -3.55 2.40
C LEU A 101 2.31 -4.60 1.99
N ALA A 102 1.05 -4.44 2.40
CA ALA A 102 -0.02 -5.36 2.03
C ALA A 102 -0.35 -5.38 0.52
N PHE A 103 0.08 -4.35 -0.24
CA PHE A 103 -0.13 -4.24 -1.69
C PHE A 103 1.19 -4.20 -2.48
N PHE A 104 2.32 -4.61 -1.89
CA PHE A 104 3.61 -4.64 -2.58
C PHE A 104 3.61 -5.53 -3.82
N SER A 105 2.84 -6.62 -3.84
CA SER A 105 2.66 -7.46 -5.05
C SER A 105 2.10 -6.70 -6.26
N ARG A 106 1.49 -5.53 -6.05
CA ARG A 106 0.91 -4.65 -7.08
C ARG A 106 1.62 -3.29 -7.16
N THR A 107 2.72 -3.12 -6.43
CA THR A 107 3.52 -1.88 -6.37
C THR A 107 4.75 -2.04 -7.25
N PRO A 108 5.17 -1.04 -8.07
CA PRO A 108 6.41 -1.13 -8.84
C PRO A 108 7.65 -1.37 -7.95
N ALA A 109 8.62 -2.15 -8.42
CA ALA A 109 9.82 -2.52 -7.65
C ALA A 109 10.58 -1.29 -7.10
N VAL A 110 10.80 -0.29 -7.95
CA VAL A 110 11.42 0.99 -7.58
C VAL A 110 10.65 1.69 -6.44
N ALA A 111 9.32 1.64 -6.45
CA ALA A 111 8.51 2.24 -5.39
C ALA A 111 8.59 1.42 -4.09
N ARG A 112 8.56 0.08 -4.18
CA ARG A 112 8.76 -0.81 -3.02
C ARG A 112 10.09 -0.51 -2.34
N MET A 113 11.17 -0.45 -3.12
CA MET A 113 12.52 -0.18 -2.61
C MET A 113 12.58 1.17 -1.88
N ARG A 114 12.07 2.24 -2.51
CA ARG A 114 12.04 3.59 -1.89
C ARG A 114 11.25 3.63 -0.58
N ILE A 115 10.10 2.94 -0.52
CA ILE A 115 9.28 2.86 0.69
C ILE A 115 10.02 2.09 1.79
N LEU A 116 10.65 0.96 1.45
CA LEU A 116 11.43 0.15 2.40
C LEU A 116 12.63 0.94 2.96
N GLU A 117 13.39 1.62 2.10
CA GLU A 117 14.52 2.45 2.52
C GLU A 117 14.09 3.65 3.36
N GLY A 118 12.97 4.30 2.98
CA GLY A 118 12.36 5.36 3.78
C GLY A 118 11.97 4.87 5.17
N ARG A 119 11.34 3.69 5.25
CA ARG A 119 10.95 3.06 6.51
C ARG A 119 12.16 2.72 7.36
N ARG A 120 13.20 2.13 6.75
CA ARG A 120 14.44 1.79 7.46
C ARG A 120 15.05 3.04 8.10
N ARG A 121 15.20 4.13 7.34
CA ARG A 121 15.76 5.39 7.87
C ARG A 121 14.97 5.90 9.07
N GLN A 122 13.64 5.96 8.98
CA GLN A 122 12.79 6.43 10.08
C GLN A 122 12.92 5.55 11.34
N VAL A 123 12.95 4.22 11.17
CA VAL A 123 13.08 3.29 12.29
C VAL A 123 14.48 3.35 12.90
N GLU A 124 15.53 3.56 12.10
CA GLU A 124 16.90 3.75 12.57
C GLU A 124 17.06 5.03 13.40
N GLU A 125 16.49 6.15 12.94
CA GLU A 125 16.44 7.40 13.70
C GLU A 125 15.71 7.21 15.04
N ARG A 126 14.54 6.56 15.02
CA ARG A 126 13.78 6.23 16.24
C ARG A 126 14.58 5.35 17.19
N ARG A 127 15.26 4.32 16.66
CA ARG A 127 16.11 3.40 17.43
C ARG A 127 17.25 4.16 18.13
N GLU A 128 17.90 5.09 17.44
CA GLU A 128 19.01 5.85 18.03
C GLU A 128 18.51 6.74 19.18
N GLY A 129 17.41 7.47 18.98
CA GLY A 129 16.80 8.27 20.04
C GLY A 129 16.40 7.43 21.27
N LEU A 130 15.89 6.21 21.06
CA LEU A 130 15.56 5.27 22.13
C LEU A 130 16.81 4.75 22.86
N ARG A 131 17.89 4.45 22.13
CA ARG A 131 19.16 4.01 22.70
C ARG A 131 19.74 5.09 23.62
N GLU A 132 19.72 6.34 23.19
CA GLU A 132 20.12 7.47 24.03
C GLU A 132 19.23 7.63 25.27
N ALA A 133 17.91 7.46 25.13
CA ALA A 133 16.97 7.57 26.25
C ALA A 133 17.19 6.47 27.30
N VAL A 134 17.49 5.24 26.86
CA VAL A 134 17.87 4.13 27.75
C VAL A 134 19.22 4.41 28.42
N GLY A 135 20.23 4.88 27.68
CA GLY A 135 21.56 5.21 28.22
C GLY A 135 21.56 6.38 29.21
N ARG A 136 20.72 7.40 28.99
CA ARG A 136 20.55 8.55 29.88
C ARG A 136 19.71 8.27 31.13
N SER A 137 19.00 7.14 31.20
CA SER A 137 18.13 6.77 32.31
C SER A 137 18.91 6.33 33.57
N ASN A 138 19.84 7.18 34.02
CA ASN A 138 20.54 7.05 35.28
C ASN A 138 19.71 7.69 36.41
N ARG A 139 19.27 6.85 37.36
CA ARG A 139 18.56 7.14 38.64
C ARG A 139 17.28 7.99 38.67
N ALA A 140 16.97 8.84 37.69
CA ALA A 140 15.83 9.78 37.75
C ALA A 140 14.55 9.33 37.01
N VAL A 141 14.59 8.25 36.22
CA VAL A 141 13.45 7.75 35.44
C VAL A 141 12.79 6.58 36.17
N ASP A 142 11.46 6.62 36.28
CA ASP A 142 10.66 5.54 36.86
C ASP A 142 10.94 4.17 36.21
N ARG A 143 10.86 3.11 37.02
CA ARG A 143 11.16 1.73 36.60
C ARG A 143 10.33 1.32 35.38
N TYR A 144 9.03 1.62 35.35
CA TYR A 144 8.15 1.20 34.27
C TYR A 144 8.39 2.01 33.00
N THR A 145 8.72 3.30 33.14
CA THR A 145 9.13 4.13 32.00
C THR A 145 10.39 3.57 31.32
N ARG A 146 11.38 3.13 32.11
CA ARG A 146 12.56 2.46 31.55
C ARG A 146 12.19 1.18 30.78
N GLN A 147 11.27 0.37 31.32
CA GLN A 147 10.81 -0.84 30.63
C GLN A 147 10.09 -0.53 29.31
N LEU A 148 9.29 0.55 29.25
CA LEU A 148 8.65 1.00 28.02
C LEU A 148 9.67 1.43 26.95
N HIS A 149 10.71 2.19 27.34
CA HIS A 149 11.79 2.56 26.42
C HIS A 149 12.56 1.34 25.92
N GLN A 150 12.83 0.38 26.81
CA GLN A 150 13.53 -0.86 26.46
C GLN A 150 12.72 -1.71 25.47
N LEU A 151 11.43 -1.91 25.72
CA LEU A 151 10.53 -2.62 24.79
C LEU A 151 10.48 -1.93 23.41
N SER A 152 10.44 -0.60 23.39
CA SER A 152 10.42 0.18 22.15
C SER A 152 11.74 0.07 21.37
N LEU A 153 12.86 0.04 22.09
CA LEU A 153 14.20 -0.14 21.51
C LEU A 153 14.32 -1.53 20.88
N GLU A 154 13.97 -2.59 21.62
CA GLU A 154 14.00 -3.98 21.14
C GLU A 154 13.10 -4.17 19.90
N SER A 155 11.92 -3.56 19.92
CA SER A 155 10.99 -3.57 18.79
C SER A 155 11.58 -2.89 17.56
N SER A 156 12.21 -1.72 17.74
CA SER A 156 12.84 -0.97 16.64
C SER A 156 14.07 -1.72 16.09
N GLU A 157 14.87 -2.36 16.94
CA GLU A 157 16.01 -3.18 16.51
C GLU A 157 15.58 -4.39 15.69
N ARG A 158 14.52 -5.07 16.12
CA ARG A 158 13.92 -6.17 15.35
C ARG A 158 13.41 -5.69 13.99
N GLU A 159 12.73 -4.55 13.97
CA GLU A 159 12.19 -3.98 12.74
C GLU A 159 13.29 -3.59 11.75
N VAL A 160 14.39 -2.97 12.20
CA VAL A 160 15.54 -2.66 11.32
C VAL A 160 16.14 -3.92 10.71
N ARG A 161 16.33 -4.99 11.50
CA ARG A 161 16.84 -6.26 10.98
C ARG A 161 15.92 -6.83 9.90
N TRP A 162 14.63 -6.90 10.20
CA TRP A 162 13.63 -7.38 9.25
C TRP A 162 13.58 -6.53 7.96
N LEU A 163 13.67 -5.21 8.06
CA LEU A 163 13.72 -4.33 6.89
C LEU A 163 14.99 -4.55 6.04
N ASN A 164 16.14 -4.75 6.67
CA ASN A 164 17.38 -5.05 5.95
C ASN A 164 17.29 -6.38 5.19
N GLU A 165 16.75 -7.42 5.83
CA GLU A 165 16.51 -8.71 5.18
C GLU A 165 15.55 -8.58 4.00
N LEU A 166 14.45 -7.81 4.17
CA LEU A 166 13.46 -7.60 3.12
C LEU A 166 14.02 -6.78 1.94
N ILE A 167 14.80 -5.72 2.22
CA ILE A 167 15.48 -4.92 1.19
C ILE A 167 16.48 -5.78 0.39
N ALA A 168 17.24 -6.64 1.07
CA ALA A 168 18.18 -7.54 0.42
C ALA A 168 17.46 -8.54 -0.50
N ALA A 169 16.35 -9.12 -0.03
CA ALA A 169 15.52 -10.03 -0.83
C ALA A 169 14.90 -9.32 -2.05
N GLU A 170 14.41 -8.10 -1.88
CA GLU A 170 13.85 -7.29 -2.97
C GLU A 170 14.91 -6.97 -4.04
N SER A 171 16.11 -6.57 -3.61
CA SER A 171 17.24 -6.28 -4.50
C SER A 171 17.70 -7.52 -5.28
N ALA A 172 17.63 -8.70 -4.64
CA ALA A 172 17.99 -9.97 -5.26
C ALA A 172 16.93 -10.48 -6.26
N ALA A 173 15.69 -9.98 -6.20
CA ALA A 173 14.61 -10.33 -7.12
C ALA A 173 14.58 -9.47 -8.39
N GLU A 174 15.15 -8.26 -8.37
CA GLU A 174 15.24 -7.38 -9.56
C GLU A 174 16.03 -7.95 -10.76
N PRO A 175 17.15 -8.70 -10.62
CA PRO A 175 17.95 -9.12 -11.77
C PRO A 175 17.26 -10.13 -12.70
N GLU A 176 16.23 -10.85 -12.24
CA GLU A 176 15.55 -11.87 -13.04
C GLU A 176 14.51 -11.27 -14.02
N SER A 177 13.99 -10.07 -13.70
CA SER A 177 12.96 -9.40 -14.50
C SER A 177 13.50 -8.57 -15.69
N GLN A 178 14.80 -8.27 -15.70
CA GLN A 178 15.46 -7.52 -16.80
C GLN A 178 16.06 -8.43 -17.90
N LEU A 179 16.10 -9.74 -17.70
CA LEU A 179 16.70 -10.71 -18.64
C LEU A 179 15.70 -11.30 -19.66
N LEU A 180 14.43 -10.90 -19.63
CA LEU A 180 13.36 -11.39 -20.50
C LEU A 180 12.80 -10.26 -21.39
N GLU A 181 13.65 -9.57 -22.13
CA GLU A 181 13.23 -8.83 -23.32
C GLU A 181 13.36 -9.77 -24.53
N PRO A 182 12.27 -10.12 -25.25
CA PRO A 182 12.38 -10.85 -26.50
C PRO A 182 12.93 -9.92 -27.57
N ASP A 183 14.08 -10.32 -28.11
CA ASP A 183 14.72 -9.74 -29.28
C ASP A 183 13.71 -9.67 -30.44
N THR A 184 13.07 -8.52 -30.62
CA THR A 184 12.12 -8.24 -31.70
C THR A 184 12.69 -7.16 -32.60
N THR A 185 13.82 -7.47 -33.23
CA THR A 185 14.31 -6.70 -34.37
C THR A 185 14.56 -7.61 -35.56
N SER A 186 13.54 -7.79 -36.39
CA SER A 186 13.70 -7.76 -37.86
C SER A 186 12.34 -7.57 -38.51
N VAL A 187 12.09 -6.30 -38.83
CA VAL A 187 10.99 -5.79 -39.63
C VAL A 187 11.20 -6.22 -41.09
N SER A 188 10.17 -6.79 -41.70
CA SER A 188 9.85 -6.64 -43.14
C SER A 188 8.34 -6.77 -43.24
N PRO A 189 7.64 -5.78 -43.83
CA PRO A 189 7.41 -5.85 -45.27
C PRO A 189 7.22 -4.49 -45.97
N GLN A 190 7.65 -4.37 -47.22
CA GLN A 190 6.99 -3.47 -48.18
C GLN A 190 6.77 -4.19 -49.51
N LYS A 191 5.51 -4.50 -49.77
CA LYS A 191 4.96 -4.76 -51.10
C LYS A 191 4.65 -3.40 -51.73
N GLU A 192 5.07 -3.19 -52.97
CA GLU A 192 4.40 -2.27 -53.88
C GLU A 192 4.46 -2.88 -55.26
N GLY A 193 3.28 -3.16 -55.83
CA GLY A 193 3.13 -3.73 -57.16
C GLY A 193 2.99 -2.62 -58.20
N ASP A 194 3.72 -2.81 -59.31
CA ASP A 194 3.42 -2.59 -60.74
C ASP A 194 2.73 -1.26 -61.20
N PRO A 195 3.10 -0.69 -62.36
CA PRO A 195 2.76 -1.29 -63.66
C PRO A 195 3.83 -1.22 -64.76
N ASP A 196 3.93 -2.32 -65.51
CA ASP A 196 3.87 -2.41 -66.99
C ASP A 196 4.35 -1.20 -67.81
N HIS A 197 5.53 -1.32 -68.44
CA HIS A 197 5.89 -0.70 -69.72
C HIS A 197 7.11 -1.40 -70.35
N GLY A 198 6.89 -2.09 -71.48
CA GLY A 198 7.96 -2.48 -72.42
C GLY A 198 7.81 -3.86 -73.04
#